data_AF-S4RDR3-F1
#
_entry.id   AF-S4RDR3-F1
#
_cell.length_a   1.000
_cell.length_b   1.000
_cell.length_c   1.000
_cell.angle_alpha   90.00
_cell.angle_beta   90.00
_cell.angle_gamma   90.00
#
_symmetry.space_group_name_H-M   'P 1'
#
loop_
_entity.id
_entity.type
_entity.pdbx_description
1 polymer ?
#
loop_
_entity_poly.entity_id
_entity_poly.type
_entity_poly.pdbx_seq_one_letter_code
_entity_poly.pdbx_strand_id
1 'polypeptide(L)'
;PIRRVCVNILLFISISINKYSVMNLPLFQTKDINREALDEIISRNKFLVVPRLTSQKVFEELCPARGAYQQNRPCVVLVSEDLALISGLLNAASMQAKAQFTHVSRDTQADFTRALANAVGATGENSVIAVWRESPSGRAACELVADHWKGLEWDVHFLLERVDDIVGRGMKKLPYLATLPRLHDENTPNIIVRWYRALEDTLSEIWSEMRLIRWRELMPVLSLVFSVIFVLFGTFIINAFSDTPSSGRERERRQSPQSSSRPATSSHTPQQPGGENLELTELTGDLYSSYLGGLRPGHMTVLLVAMAPHHYLSVFASIMKPFSRNRYLHFGFVSLKKHADWVNAVLSAAGCESLPGCDPADITLRNAPVCVIAINPHRRYFCIMRSNLESRISQQASTASSSDPGNDKSAREQSAGISAGSLFRPEWALTGLDTWMERLFEGTLPRHYVSNLPGM
;
A
#
# COMPACT_ATOMS: atom_id res chain seq x y z
N PRO A 1 17.36 16.76 -12.03
CA PRO A 1 18.01 15.75 -11.14
C PRO A 1 17.76 14.29 -11.59
N ILE A 2 16.51 13.85 -11.68
CA ILE A 2 16.14 12.43 -11.87
C ILE A 2 16.64 11.81 -13.19
N ARG A 3 16.65 12.57 -14.31
CA ARG A 3 17.16 12.07 -15.61
C ARG A 3 18.64 11.66 -15.62
N ARG A 4 19.49 12.13 -14.69
CA ARG A 4 20.91 11.71 -14.63
C ARG A 4 21.10 10.36 -13.93
N VAL A 5 20.16 9.93 -13.08
CA VAL A 5 20.28 8.67 -12.33
C VAL A 5 20.00 7.47 -13.23
N CYS A 6 18.97 7.53 -14.09
CA CYS A 6 18.68 6.45 -15.04
C CYS A 6 19.80 6.22 -16.06
N VAL A 7 20.48 7.28 -16.51
CA VAL A 7 21.61 7.18 -17.45
C VAL A 7 22.80 6.48 -16.78
N ASN A 8 23.10 6.77 -15.51
CA ASN A 8 24.18 6.10 -14.78
C ASN A 8 23.89 4.62 -14.49
N ILE A 9 22.63 4.24 -14.24
CA ILE A 9 22.27 2.82 -14.05
C ILE A 9 22.43 2.04 -15.37
N LEU A 10 21.98 2.60 -16.49
CA LEU A 10 22.20 2.00 -17.82
C LEU A 10 23.69 1.93 -18.20
N LEU A 11 24.48 2.94 -17.85
CA LEU A 11 25.94 2.91 -18.04
C LEU A 11 26.64 1.88 -17.16
N PHE A 12 26.22 1.68 -15.90
CA PHE A 12 26.78 0.62 -15.05
C PHE A 12 26.50 -0.78 -15.60
N ILE A 13 25.27 -1.01 -16.09
CA ILE A 13 24.91 -2.25 -16.78
C ILE A 13 25.76 -2.42 -18.06
N SER A 14 25.90 -1.37 -18.87
CA SER A 14 26.66 -1.44 -20.13
C SER A 14 28.18 -1.62 -19.92
N ILE A 15 28.77 -1.03 -18.88
CA ILE A 15 30.19 -1.18 -18.55
C ILE A 15 30.49 -2.58 -17.99
N SER A 16 29.60 -3.12 -17.14
CA SER A 16 29.82 -4.44 -16.52
C SER A 16 29.58 -5.63 -17.46
N ILE A 17 28.87 -5.44 -18.58
CA ILE A 17 28.65 -6.47 -19.62
C ILE A 17 29.88 -6.62 -20.54
N ASN A 18 30.74 -5.60 -20.64
CA ASN A 18 31.79 -5.52 -21.66
C ASN A 18 33.06 -6.35 -21.35
N LYS A 19 32.95 -7.48 -20.66
CA LYS A 19 34.12 -8.35 -20.39
C LYS A 19 33.90 -9.86 -20.31
N TYR A 20 32.68 -10.36 -20.11
CA TYR A 20 32.44 -11.81 -20.05
C TYR A 20 31.15 -12.25 -20.76
N SER A 21 31.37 -13.03 -21.82
CA SER A 21 30.42 -13.84 -22.60
C SER A 21 29.30 -13.13 -23.37
N VAL A 22 29.29 -13.39 -24.68
CA VAL A 22 28.27 -12.98 -25.63
C VAL A 22 27.02 -13.83 -25.43
N MET A 23 26.08 -13.34 -24.62
CA MET A 23 24.68 -13.74 -24.79
C MET A 23 24.15 -12.97 -26.01
N ASN A 24 23.82 -13.68 -27.09
CA ASN A 24 23.14 -13.12 -28.26
C ASN A 24 21.70 -12.70 -27.90
N LEU A 25 21.57 -11.62 -27.15
CA LEU A 25 20.34 -10.84 -27.11
C LEU A 25 20.17 -10.22 -28.50
N PRO A 26 19.09 -10.53 -29.25
CA PRO A 26 18.79 -9.76 -30.45
C PRO A 26 18.68 -8.29 -30.04
N LEU A 27 19.29 -7.39 -30.83
CA LEU A 27 19.29 -5.96 -30.55
C LEU A 27 17.84 -5.46 -30.64
N PHE A 28 17.17 -5.40 -29.49
CA PHE A 28 15.77 -5.00 -29.39
C PHE A 28 15.65 -3.53 -29.80
N GLN A 29 15.19 -3.30 -31.03
CA GLN A 29 14.71 -1.97 -31.43
C GLN A 29 13.53 -1.62 -30.53
N THR A 30 13.74 -0.63 -29.66
CA THR A 30 12.72 -0.14 -28.73
C THR A 30 11.66 0.68 -29.46
N LYS A 31 10.78 -0.02 -30.20
CA LYS A 31 9.47 0.47 -30.61
C LYS A 31 8.41 -0.43 -29.99
N ASP A 32 7.64 0.16 -29.08
CA ASP A 32 6.35 -0.33 -28.58
C ASP A 32 6.34 -1.75 -27.98
N ILE A 33 7.17 -1.96 -26.96
CA ILE A 33 7.03 -3.14 -26.06
C ILE A 33 5.86 -2.87 -25.09
N ASN A 34 4.82 -3.70 -25.15
CA ASN A 34 3.70 -3.67 -24.19
C ASN A 34 4.22 -3.88 -22.75
N ARG A 35 3.70 -3.14 -21.78
CA ARG A 35 4.06 -3.27 -20.36
C ARG A 35 3.86 -4.69 -19.84
N GLU A 36 2.79 -5.36 -20.26
CA GLU A 36 2.51 -6.75 -19.85
C GLU A 36 3.59 -7.73 -20.34
N ALA A 37 4.06 -7.55 -21.58
CA ALA A 37 5.16 -8.35 -22.13
C ALA A 37 6.50 -8.02 -21.46
N LEU A 38 6.71 -6.76 -21.07
CA LEU A 38 7.88 -6.34 -20.29
C LEU A 38 7.86 -7.00 -18.90
N ASP A 39 6.73 -6.97 -18.20
CA ASP A 39 6.56 -7.58 -16.88
C ASP A 39 6.66 -9.12 -16.95
N GLU A 40 6.21 -9.75 -18.04
CA GLU A 40 6.44 -11.18 -18.29
C GLU A 40 7.92 -11.50 -18.50
N ILE A 41 8.66 -10.72 -19.31
CA ILE A 41 10.09 -10.92 -19.53
C ILE A 41 10.89 -10.69 -18.24
N ILE A 42 10.53 -9.66 -17.46
CA ILE A 42 11.18 -9.36 -16.17
C ILE A 42 10.87 -10.45 -15.13
N SER A 43 9.63 -10.91 -15.03
CA SER A 43 9.25 -11.97 -14.07
C SER A 43 9.88 -13.32 -14.41
N ARG A 44 10.03 -13.66 -15.70
CA ARG A 44 10.77 -14.85 -16.15
C ARG A 44 12.27 -14.76 -15.91
N ASN A 45 12.87 -13.57 -16.02
CA ASN A 45 14.32 -13.35 -15.86
C ASN A 45 14.65 -12.58 -14.56
N LYS A 46 13.93 -12.87 -13.46
CA LYS A 46 14.08 -12.16 -12.17
C LYS A 46 15.47 -12.32 -11.55
N PHE A 47 16.18 -13.40 -11.86
CA PHE A 47 17.48 -13.75 -11.29
C PHE A 47 18.53 -14.05 -12.35
N LEU A 48 19.79 -13.76 -12.02
CA LEU A 48 20.96 -14.19 -12.81
C LEU A 48 21.16 -15.71 -12.72
N VAL A 49 21.94 -16.27 -13.64
CA VAL A 49 22.25 -17.72 -13.68
C VAL A 49 22.94 -18.21 -12.40
N VAL A 50 23.81 -17.39 -11.80
CA VAL A 50 24.45 -17.62 -10.50
C VAL A 50 24.25 -16.37 -9.61
N PRO A 51 23.09 -16.22 -8.96
CA PRO A 51 22.80 -15.06 -8.12
C PRO A 51 23.48 -15.18 -6.75
N ARG A 52 23.72 -14.02 -6.11
CA ARG A 52 24.22 -13.90 -4.74
C ARG A 52 23.07 -14.06 -3.74
N LEU A 53 23.27 -14.86 -2.70
CA LEU A 53 22.34 -14.97 -1.57
C LEU A 53 22.54 -13.80 -0.60
N THR A 54 21.75 -12.74 -0.76
CA THR A 54 21.85 -11.48 0.02
C THR A 54 20.77 -11.34 1.11
N SER A 55 19.73 -12.16 1.10
CA SER A 55 18.63 -12.10 2.06
C SER A 55 17.85 -13.42 2.12
N GLN A 56 17.11 -13.63 3.21
CA GLN A 56 16.25 -14.80 3.40
C GLN A 56 15.20 -14.96 2.29
N LYS A 57 14.65 -13.85 1.76
CA LYS A 57 13.65 -13.88 0.68
C LYS A 57 14.25 -14.38 -0.63
N VAL A 58 15.44 -13.91 -0.99
CA VAL A 58 16.17 -14.36 -2.19
C VAL A 58 16.49 -15.86 -2.08
N PHE A 59 16.93 -16.32 -0.90
CA PHE A 59 17.14 -17.75 -0.65
C PHE A 59 15.84 -18.57 -0.73
N GLU A 60 14.71 -18.03 -0.26
CA GLU A 60 13.41 -18.72 -0.31
C GLU A 60 12.83 -18.83 -1.71
N GLU A 61 13.04 -17.85 -2.58
CA GLU A 61 12.60 -17.88 -3.98
C GLU A 61 13.50 -18.77 -4.86
N LEU A 62 14.82 -18.75 -4.64
CA LEU A 62 15.78 -19.58 -5.39
C LEU A 62 15.79 -21.04 -4.94
N CYS A 63 15.61 -21.27 -3.64
CA CYS A 63 15.67 -22.57 -3.00
C CYS A 63 14.35 -22.82 -2.25
N PRO A 64 13.27 -23.17 -2.97
CA PRO A 64 11.98 -23.43 -2.35
C PRO A 64 12.03 -24.63 -1.39
N ALA A 65 11.23 -24.59 -0.34
CA ALA A 65 11.05 -25.74 0.55
C ALA A 65 10.13 -26.79 -0.10
N ARG A 66 10.38 -28.07 0.21
CA ARG A 66 9.62 -29.22 -0.28
C ARG A 66 8.10 -29.01 -0.13
N GLY A 67 7.37 -29.05 -1.24
CA GLY A 67 5.91 -28.88 -1.30
C GLY A 67 5.43 -27.53 -1.84
N ALA A 68 6.31 -26.54 -1.99
CA ALA A 68 6.03 -25.39 -2.84
C ALA A 68 5.87 -25.84 -4.31
N TYR A 69 4.93 -25.24 -5.03
CA TYR A 69 4.37 -25.80 -6.29
C TYR A 69 5.30 -25.74 -7.51
N GLN A 70 6.60 -25.44 -7.33
CA GLN A 70 7.55 -25.31 -8.44
C GLN A 70 8.91 -25.94 -8.09
N GLN A 71 9.31 -26.88 -8.96
CA GLN A 71 10.67 -27.35 -9.21
C GLN A 71 11.45 -27.97 -8.03
N ASN A 72 11.45 -29.31 -7.96
CA ASN A 72 12.50 -30.05 -7.27
C ASN A 72 13.83 -29.89 -8.03
N ARG A 73 14.64 -28.92 -7.64
CA ARG A 73 16.03 -28.73 -8.10
C ARG A 73 16.94 -28.58 -6.87
N PRO A 74 18.10 -29.25 -6.80
CA PRO A 74 19.03 -29.03 -5.71
C PRO A 74 19.64 -27.63 -5.85
N CYS A 75 19.80 -26.93 -4.72
CA CYS A 75 20.53 -25.67 -4.71
C CYS A 75 22.01 -25.94 -4.46
N VAL A 76 22.84 -25.67 -5.46
CA VAL A 76 24.29 -25.72 -5.34
C VAL A 76 24.77 -24.35 -4.87
N VAL A 77 25.36 -24.31 -3.69
CA VAL A 77 25.81 -23.09 -3.02
C VAL A 77 27.33 -23.09 -2.94
N LEU A 78 27.98 -22.12 -3.59
CA LEU A 78 29.40 -21.84 -3.42
C LEU A 78 29.60 -20.83 -2.27
N VAL A 79 30.46 -21.16 -1.32
CA VAL A 79 30.89 -20.25 -0.24
C VAL A 79 32.16 -19.52 -0.68
N SER A 80 32.01 -18.44 -1.45
CA SER A 80 33.12 -17.54 -1.84
C SER A 80 32.60 -16.24 -2.47
N GLU A 81 33.45 -15.21 -2.47
CA GLU A 81 33.26 -13.96 -3.24
C GLU A 81 34.21 -13.85 -4.46
N ASP A 82 35.16 -14.78 -4.64
CA ASP A 82 36.13 -14.69 -5.73
C ASP A 82 35.48 -14.88 -7.11
N LEU A 83 35.62 -13.85 -7.96
CA LEU A 83 35.12 -13.83 -9.34
C LEU A 83 35.68 -14.98 -10.20
N ALA A 84 36.92 -15.43 -9.95
CA ALA A 84 37.49 -16.57 -10.67
C ALA A 84 36.70 -17.85 -10.37
N LEU A 85 36.39 -18.09 -9.11
CA LEU A 85 35.63 -19.25 -8.64
C LEU A 85 34.17 -19.22 -9.08
N ILE A 86 33.56 -18.03 -9.05
CA ILE A 86 32.20 -17.78 -9.56
C ILE A 86 32.15 -18.02 -11.08
N SER A 87 33.20 -17.69 -11.83
CA SER A 87 33.25 -17.92 -13.28
C SER A 87 33.23 -19.41 -13.65
N GLY A 88 33.96 -20.25 -12.92
CA GLY A 88 33.87 -21.71 -13.06
C GLY A 88 32.47 -22.23 -12.73
N LEU A 89 31.84 -21.70 -11.67
CA LEU A 89 30.48 -22.09 -11.29
C LEU A 89 29.44 -21.65 -12.33
N LEU A 90 29.64 -20.50 -12.98
CA LEU A 90 28.81 -20.02 -14.08
C LEU A 90 28.91 -20.94 -15.31
N ASN A 91 30.10 -21.43 -15.63
CA ASN A 91 30.29 -22.42 -16.70
C ASN A 91 29.51 -23.70 -16.39
N ALA A 92 29.63 -24.23 -15.17
CA ALA A 92 28.84 -25.39 -14.72
C ALA A 92 27.33 -25.13 -14.78
N ALA A 93 26.88 -23.97 -14.31
CA ALA A 93 25.47 -23.59 -14.33
C ALA A 93 24.88 -23.46 -15.74
N SER A 94 25.69 -23.05 -16.72
CA SER A 94 25.28 -23.00 -18.13
C SER A 94 25.04 -24.39 -18.73
N MET A 95 25.69 -25.43 -18.18
CA MET A 95 25.61 -26.81 -18.66
C MET A 95 24.54 -27.66 -17.94
N GLN A 96 24.19 -27.34 -16.68
CA GLN A 96 23.30 -28.17 -15.85
C GLN A 96 22.00 -27.45 -15.45
N ALA A 97 21.07 -27.34 -16.41
CA ALA A 97 19.77 -26.71 -16.22
C ALA A 97 18.82 -27.43 -15.21
N LYS A 98 19.22 -28.57 -14.61
CA LYS A 98 18.44 -29.29 -13.59
C LYS A 98 18.76 -28.89 -12.15
N ALA A 99 19.80 -28.10 -11.92
CA ALA A 99 20.19 -27.59 -10.60
C ALA A 99 20.11 -26.05 -10.56
N GLN A 100 19.89 -25.49 -9.38
CA GLN A 100 19.98 -24.04 -9.18
C GLN A 100 21.34 -23.71 -8.58
N PHE A 101 22.16 -22.95 -9.30
CA PHE A 101 23.47 -22.53 -8.82
C PHE A 101 23.35 -21.15 -8.17
N THR A 102 24.06 -20.96 -7.06
CA THR A 102 24.07 -19.72 -6.26
C THR A 102 25.43 -19.57 -5.58
N HIS A 103 25.77 -18.36 -5.15
CA HIS A 103 26.92 -18.14 -4.27
C HIS A 103 26.52 -17.32 -3.04
N VAL A 104 27.27 -17.49 -1.96
CA VAL A 104 27.08 -16.77 -0.70
C VAL A 104 28.42 -16.25 -0.20
N SER A 105 28.42 -15.01 0.27
CA SER A 105 29.60 -14.40 0.88
C SER A 105 29.87 -15.02 2.25
N ARG A 106 31.14 -15.35 2.49
CA ARG A 106 31.62 -15.82 3.80
C ARG A 106 31.51 -14.72 4.86
N ASP A 107 31.83 -13.49 4.48
CA ASP A 107 32.03 -12.39 5.43
C ASP A 107 30.71 -11.76 5.87
N THR A 108 29.76 -11.56 4.94
CA THR A 108 28.44 -10.99 5.27
C THR A 108 27.47 -12.00 5.86
N GLN A 109 27.62 -13.29 5.53
CA GLN A 109 26.73 -14.39 5.97
C GLN A 109 27.47 -15.44 6.82
N ALA A 110 28.37 -14.99 7.71
CA ALA A 110 29.27 -15.84 8.48
C ALA A 110 28.55 -16.96 9.28
N ASP A 111 27.39 -16.68 9.87
CA ASP A 111 26.65 -17.69 10.65
C ASP A 111 25.99 -18.76 9.78
N PHE A 112 25.47 -18.37 8.61
CA PHE A 112 24.89 -19.29 7.63
C PHE A 112 25.97 -20.18 7.01
N THR A 113 27.08 -19.59 6.58
CA THR A 113 28.18 -20.32 5.94
C THR A 113 28.89 -21.26 6.93
N ARG A 114 29.08 -20.84 8.20
CA ARG A 114 29.61 -21.71 9.26
C ARG A 114 28.67 -22.88 9.59
N ALA A 115 27.36 -22.64 9.68
CA ALA A 115 26.38 -23.72 9.88
C ALA A 115 26.40 -24.73 8.72
N LEU A 116 26.53 -24.25 7.48
CA LEU A 116 26.59 -25.07 6.28
C LEU A 116 27.88 -25.91 6.20
N ALA A 117 29.04 -25.31 6.50
CA ALA A 117 30.31 -26.01 6.55
C ALA A 117 30.34 -27.09 7.65
N ASN A 118 29.90 -26.74 8.86
CA ASN A 118 29.83 -27.65 10.01
C ASN A 118 28.90 -28.85 9.76
N ALA A 119 27.77 -28.64 9.07
CA ALA A 119 26.82 -29.71 8.75
C ALA A 119 27.41 -30.82 7.86
N VAL A 120 28.42 -30.47 7.06
CA VAL A 120 28.95 -31.31 5.97
C VAL A 120 30.41 -31.72 6.25
N GLY A 121 31.05 -31.14 7.27
CA GLY A 121 32.46 -31.37 7.59
C GLY A 121 33.42 -30.72 6.60
N ALA A 122 32.99 -29.65 5.93
CA ALA A 122 33.82 -28.93 4.96
C ALA A 122 34.97 -28.20 5.68
N THR A 123 36.20 -28.40 5.21
CA THR A 123 37.42 -27.81 5.77
C THR A 123 38.03 -26.72 4.88
N GLY A 124 37.62 -26.65 3.61
CA GLY A 124 38.17 -25.73 2.65
C GLY A 124 37.62 -24.30 2.73
N GLU A 125 38.40 -23.36 2.21
CA GLU A 125 38.00 -21.95 2.13
C GLU A 125 36.93 -21.69 1.06
N ASN A 126 36.87 -22.54 0.05
CA ASN A 126 35.97 -22.41 -1.10
C ASN A 126 35.18 -23.71 -1.30
N SER A 127 34.26 -23.99 -0.37
CA SER A 127 33.42 -25.19 -0.44
C SER A 127 32.19 -24.96 -1.32
N VAL A 128 31.87 -25.96 -2.13
CA VAL A 128 30.62 -26.06 -2.88
C VAL A 128 29.76 -27.15 -2.24
N ILE A 129 28.56 -26.78 -1.81
CA ILE A 129 27.67 -27.62 -1.02
C ILE A 129 26.30 -27.65 -1.69
N ALA A 130 25.77 -28.86 -1.90
CA ALA A 130 24.40 -29.05 -2.36
C ALA A 130 23.45 -28.98 -1.16
N VAL A 131 22.37 -28.20 -1.30
CA VAL A 131 21.41 -27.88 -0.25
C VAL A 131 20.00 -28.15 -0.77
N TRP A 132 19.19 -28.82 0.06
CA TRP A 132 17.78 -29.06 -0.19
C TRP A 132 16.95 -28.76 1.05
N ARG A 133 15.97 -27.86 0.95
CA ARG A 133 15.17 -27.44 2.11
C ARG A 133 13.98 -28.36 2.34
N GLU A 134 13.98 -29.04 3.48
CA GLU A 134 12.88 -29.90 3.90
C GLU A 134 11.65 -29.09 4.37
N SER A 135 11.89 -27.94 4.98
CA SER A 135 10.86 -27.14 5.64
C SER A 135 11.19 -25.64 5.60
N PRO A 136 10.18 -24.74 5.54
CA PRO A 136 10.38 -23.30 5.76
C PRO A 136 10.98 -22.97 7.14
N SER A 137 10.95 -23.89 8.11
CA SER A 137 11.56 -23.72 9.45
C SER A 137 13.11 -23.74 9.46
N GLY A 138 13.77 -23.85 8.31
CA GLY A 138 15.23 -23.82 8.20
C GLY A 138 15.92 -25.20 8.22
N ARG A 139 15.14 -26.30 8.32
CA ARG A 139 15.68 -27.66 8.13
C ARG A 139 16.05 -27.88 6.66
N ALA A 140 17.29 -28.26 6.42
CA ALA A 140 17.81 -28.59 5.11
C ALA A 140 18.69 -29.84 5.16
N ALA A 141 18.61 -30.66 4.11
CA ALA A 141 19.54 -31.74 3.87
C ALA A 141 20.68 -31.25 2.98
N CYS A 142 21.92 -31.65 3.28
CA CYS A 142 23.14 -31.11 2.68
C CYS A 142 24.11 -32.23 2.25
N GLU A 143 24.93 -31.98 1.23
CA GLU A 143 26.02 -32.87 0.78
C GLU A 143 27.20 -32.06 0.22
N LEU A 144 28.43 -32.51 0.48
CA LEU A 144 29.64 -31.89 -0.08
C LEU A 144 29.75 -32.24 -1.56
N VAL A 145 29.88 -31.22 -2.41
CA VAL A 145 30.17 -31.39 -3.84
C VAL A 145 31.66 -31.24 -4.08
N ALA A 146 32.28 -30.19 -3.50
CA ALA A 146 33.73 -29.98 -3.49
C ALA A 146 34.15 -29.21 -2.24
N ASP A 147 35.28 -29.57 -1.61
CA ASP A 147 35.80 -28.82 -0.43
C ASP A 147 36.74 -27.68 -0.83
N HIS A 148 37.57 -27.89 -1.85
CA HIS A 148 38.57 -26.93 -2.34
C HIS A 148 38.32 -26.55 -3.80
N TRP A 149 37.20 -25.87 -4.07
CA TRP A 149 36.86 -25.39 -5.41
C TRP A 149 37.90 -24.38 -5.92
N LYS A 150 38.44 -24.61 -7.14
CA LYS A 150 39.34 -23.66 -7.83
C LYS A 150 38.75 -23.12 -9.13
N GLY A 151 37.58 -23.60 -9.55
CA GLY A 151 36.92 -23.16 -10.78
C GLY A 151 37.62 -23.59 -12.07
N LEU A 152 38.52 -24.58 -12.00
CA LEU A 152 39.21 -25.12 -13.17
C LEU A 152 38.26 -26.01 -13.98
N GLU A 153 38.56 -26.22 -15.27
CA GLU A 153 37.74 -27.03 -16.19
C GLU A 153 37.52 -28.46 -15.69
N TRP A 154 38.56 -29.08 -15.11
CA TRP A 154 38.46 -30.38 -14.45
C TRP A 154 37.55 -30.38 -13.21
N ASP A 155 37.60 -29.30 -12.40
CA ASP A 155 36.70 -29.15 -11.25
C ASP A 155 35.24 -29.05 -11.73
N VAL A 156 34.99 -28.30 -12.81
CA VAL A 156 33.67 -28.13 -13.43
C VAL A 156 33.11 -29.47 -13.88
N HIS A 157 33.89 -30.30 -14.58
CA HIS A 157 33.45 -31.63 -14.99
C HIS A 157 33.09 -32.53 -13.79
N PHE A 158 33.94 -32.57 -12.76
CA PHE A 158 33.69 -33.35 -11.55
C PHE A 158 32.44 -32.87 -10.79
N LEU A 159 32.26 -31.56 -10.66
CA LEU A 159 31.10 -30.95 -10.04
C LEU A 159 29.81 -31.25 -10.83
N LEU A 160 29.86 -31.25 -12.16
CA LEU A 160 28.70 -31.58 -13.01
C LEU A 160 28.28 -33.04 -12.83
N GLU A 161 29.23 -33.98 -12.85
CA GLU A 161 28.99 -35.41 -12.60
C GLU A 161 28.35 -35.61 -11.21
N ARG A 162 28.93 -34.98 -10.18
CA ARG A 162 28.45 -35.10 -8.80
C ARG A 162 27.06 -34.49 -8.60
N VAL A 163 26.75 -33.39 -9.29
CA VAL A 163 25.41 -32.78 -9.27
C VAL A 163 24.39 -33.65 -10.02
N ASP A 164 24.74 -34.27 -11.15
CA ASP A 164 23.81 -35.16 -11.86
C ASP A 164 23.53 -36.45 -11.05
N ASP A 165 24.53 -36.98 -10.34
CA ASP A 165 24.35 -38.05 -9.35
C ASP A 165 23.39 -37.64 -8.19
N ILE A 166 23.51 -36.43 -7.64
CA ILE A 166 22.56 -35.92 -6.62
C ILE A 166 21.13 -35.79 -7.20
N VAL A 167 21.00 -35.31 -8.44
CA VAL A 167 19.71 -35.20 -9.14
C VAL A 167 19.11 -36.59 -9.40
N GLY A 168 19.92 -37.56 -9.84
CA GLY A 168 19.52 -38.92 -10.17
C GLY A 168 19.17 -39.79 -8.95
N ARG A 169 19.93 -39.68 -7.85
CA ARG A 169 19.64 -40.36 -6.57
C ARG A 169 18.34 -39.84 -5.93
N GLY A 170 17.96 -38.60 -6.25
CA GLY A 170 16.78 -37.91 -5.75
C GLY A 170 17.02 -37.30 -4.35
N MET A 171 16.58 -36.04 -4.18
CA MET A 171 16.87 -35.16 -3.03
C MET A 171 16.41 -35.68 -1.65
N LYS A 172 15.74 -36.83 -1.59
CA LYS A 172 15.39 -37.52 -0.33
C LYS A 172 16.56 -38.31 0.29
N LYS A 173 17.72 -38.37 -0.37
CA LYS A 173 18.88 -39.19 0.03
C LYS A 173 20.15 -38.39 0.36
N LEU A 174 20.03 -37.08 0.55
CA LEU A 174 21.14 -36.24 1.02
C LEU A 174 21.52 -36.68 2.47
N PRO A 175 22.80 -37.01 2.74
CA PRO A 175 23.17 -37.75 3.96
C PRO A 175 23.16 -36.91 5.24
N TYR A 176 23.44 -35.60 5.16
CA TYR A 176 23.54 -34.74 6.34
C TYR A 176 22.30 -33.87 6.50
N LEU A 177 21.79 -33.76 7.73
CA LEU A 177 20.64 -32.93 8.09
C LEU A 177 21.08 -31.76 8.99
N ALA A 178 20.72 -30.55 8.60
CA ALA A 178 21.12 -29.31 9.25
C ALA A 178 19.92 -28.40 9.53
N THR A 179 20.03 -27.59 10.58
CA THR A 179 19.18 -26.42 10.81
C THR A 179 19.96 -25.18 10.44
N LEU A 180 19.69 -24.63 9.26
CA LEU A 180 20.36 -23.41 8.78
C LEU A 180 19.75 -22.18 9.47
N PRO A 181 20.56 -21.23 9.99
CA PRO A 181 20.06 -19.96 10.48
C PRO A 181 19.51 -19.13 9.32
N ARG A 182 18.70 -18.11 9.64
CA ARG A 182 18.20 -17.17 8.63
C ARG A 182 19.34 -16.30 8.10
N LEU A 183 19.34 -16.05 6.78
CA LEU A 183 20.29 -15.12 6.18
C LEU A 183 20.06 -13.69 6.69
N HIS A 184 21.15 -12.97 6.94
CA HIS A 184 21.13 -11.55 7.18
C HIS A 184 20.68 -10.83 5.91
N ASP A 185 19.79 -9.84 6.00
CA ASP A 185 19.31 -9.11 4.82
C ASP A 185 20.25 -7.92 4.55
N GLU A 186 21.24 -8.13 3.68
CA GLU A 186 22.23 -7.12 3.26
C GLU A 186 21.57 -5.89 2.61
N ASN A 187 20.38 -6.05 2.04
CA ASN A 187 19.64 -4.99 1.37
C ASN A 187 18.75 -4.19 2.35
N THR A 188 18.79 -4.49 3.64
CA THR A 188 18.14 -3.72 4.71
C THR A 188 18.69 -2.29 4.70
N PRO A 189 17.91 -1.26 4.33
CA PRO A 189 18.40 0.10 4.41
C PRO A 189 18.72 0.44 5.87
N ASN A 190 19.93 0.94 6.12
CA ASN A 190 20.39 1.41 7.43
C ASN A 190 19.32 2.27 8.11
N ILE A 191 19.25 2.22 9.44
CA ILE A 191 18.23 2.96 10.22
C ILE A 191 18.21 4.45 9.82
N ILE A 192 19.38 5.05 9.57
CA ILE A 192 19.55 6.44 9.10
C ILE A 192 18.90 6.67 7.74
N VAL A 193 19.00 5.73 6.79
CA VAL A 193 18.36 5.84 5.46
C VAL A 193 16.84 5.70 5.57
N ARG A 194 16.35 4.89 6.51
CA ARG A 194 14.91 4.81 6.82
C ARG A 194 14.39 6.11 7.43
N TRP A 195 15.10 6.67 8.40
CA TRP A 195 14.80 7.96 9.00
C TRP A 195 14.88 9.10 7.98
N TYR A 196 15.90 9.12 7.13
CA TYR A 196 16.06 10.12 6.07
C TYR A 196 14.90 10.06 5.07
N ARG A 197 14.51 8.86 4.59
CA ARG A 197 13.36 8.74 3.67
C ARG A 197 12.05 9.14 4.34
N ALA A 198 11.81 8.72 5.58
CA ALA A 198 10.65 9.16 6.34
C ALA A 198 10.63 10.69 6.59
N LEU A 199 11.80 11.30 6.79
CA LEU A 199 11.95 12.75 6.92
C LEU A 199 11.77 13.48 5.56
N GLU A 200 12.27 12.91 4.46
CA GLU A 200 12.09 13.43 3.10
C GLU A 200 10.61 13.38 2.70
N ASP A 201 9.94 12.26 2.94
CA ASP A 201 8.50 12.09 2.71
C ASP A 201 7.70 13.12 3.52
N THR A 202 7.91 13.20 4.84
CA THR A 202 7.18 14.15 5.72
C THR A 202 7.51 15.62 5.44
N LEU A 203 8.76 15.97 5.12
CA LEU A 203 9.11 17.33 4.69
C LEU A 203 8.51 17.67 3.32
N SER A 204 8.39 16.70 2.41
CA SER A 204 7.75 16.91 1.12
C SER A 204 6.24 17.16 1.27
N GLU A 205 5.58 16.45 2.18
CA GLU A 205 4.18 16.69 2.56
C GLU A 205 4.02 18.09 3.17
N ILE A 206 4.81 18.45 4.19
CA ILE A 206 4.80 19.78 4.82
C ILE A 206 5.06 20.90 3.81
N TRP A 207 6.02 20.73 2.90
CA TRP A 207 6.34 21.73 1.88
C TRP A 207 5.24 21.85 0.83
N SER A 208 4.56 20.74 0.50
CA SER A 208 3.41 20.74 -0.40
C SER A 208 2.20 21.46 0.22
N GLU A 209 1.88 21.19 1.48
CA GLU A 209 0.81 21.85 2.25
C GLU A 209 1.11 23.34 2.44
N MET A 210 2.33 23.71 2.81
CA MET A 210 2.78 25.10 2.94
C MET A 210 2.67 25.88 1.61
N ARG A 211 2.88 25.21 0.48
CA ARG A 211 2.75 25.80 -0.87
C ARG A 211 1.29 25.88 -1.34
N LEU A 212 0.40 25.05 -0.81
CA LEU A 212 -1.03 25.00 -1.15
C LEU A 212 -1.88 25.95 -0.26
N ILE A 213 -1.46 26.22 0.97
CA ILE A 213 -1.98 27.31 1.77
C ILE A 213 -1.76 28.62 0.99
N ARG A 214 -2.84 29.36 0.69
CA ARG A 214 -2.72 30.66 0.03
C ARG A 214 -1.84 31.57 0.89
N TRP A 215 -0.70 32.02 0.37
CA TRP A 215 0.16 33.01 1.02
C TRP A 215 -0.62 34.25 1.51
N ARG A 216 -1.72 34.60 0.82
CA ARG A 216 -2.68 35.65 1.20
C ARG A 216 -3.34 35.45 2.57
N GLU A 217 -3.52 34.22 3.04
CA GLU A 217 -4.06 33.87 4.37
C GLU A 217 -2.97 33.77 5.44
N LEU A 218 -1.73 33.45 5.05
CA LEU A 218 -0.60 33.38 5.97
C LEU A 218 -0.07 34.78 6.35
N MET A 219 -0.22 35.78 5.46
CA MET A 219 0.19 37.17 5.68
C MET A 219 -0.26 37.78 7.03
N PRO A 220 -1.55 37.76 7.42
CA PRO A 220 -1.98 38.32 8.71
C PRO A 220 -1.39 37.59 9.91
N VAL A 221 -1.24 36.25 9.85
CA VAL A 221 -0.64 35.45 10.94
C VAL A 221 0.85 35.75 11.06
N LEU A 222 1.57 35.80 9.93
CA LEU A 222 3.00 36.10 9.89
C LEU A 222 3.29 37.54 10.36
N SER A 223 2.44 38.50 9.99
CA SER A 223 2.49 39.88 10.48
C SER A 223 2.22 39.99 11.99
N LEU A 224 1.24 39.24 12.50
CA LEU A 224 0.95 39.18 13.94
C LEU A 224 2.14 38.59 14.72
N VAL A 225 2.71 37.48 14.26
CA VAL A 225 3.90 36.87 14.88
C VAL A 225 5.09 37.82 14.81
N PHE A 226 5.34 38.46 13.66
CA PHE A 226 6.44 39.42 13.51
C PHE A 226 6.27 40.65 14.41
N SER A 227 5.05 41.18 14.57
CA SER A 227 4.80 42.31 15.46
C SER A 227 4.96 41.94 16.94
N VAL A 228 4.52 40.75 17.37
CA VAL A 228 4.79 40.25 18.73
C VAL A 228 6.29 40.07 18.98
N ILE A 229 7.04 39.49 18.03
CA ILE A 229 8.50 39.37 18.12
C ILE A 229 9.15 40.76 18.18
N PHE A 230 8.71 41.71 17.35
CA PHE A 230 9.26 43.06 17.32
C PHE A 230 8.98 43.84 18.62
N VAL A 231 7.80 43.68 19.23
CA VAL A 231 7.50 44.25 20.54
C VAL A 231 8.37 43.61 21.63
N LEU A 232 8.44 42.28 21.69
CA LEU A 232 9.28 41.59 22.68
C LEU A 232 10.77 41.95 22.54
N PHE A 233 11.27 42.03 21.30
CA PHE A 233 12.65 42.40 21.00
C PHE A 233 12.93 43.89 21.28
N GLY A 234 11.99 44.78 20.95
CA GLY A 234 12.07 46.20 21.29
C GLY A 234 12.05 46.45 22.80
N THR A 235 11.19 45.74 23.54
CA THR A 235 11.18 45.78 25.02
C THR A 235 12.47 45.20 25.60
N PHE A 236 12.99 44.09 25.04
CA PHE A 236 14.26 43.51 25.45
C PHE A 236 15.44 44.48 25.24
N ILE A 237 15.51 45.15 24.08
CA ILE A 237 16.51 46.18 23.79
C ILE A 237 16.38 47.36 24.77
N ILE A 238 15.17 47.93 24.92
CA ILE A 238 14.97 49.07 25.84
C ILE A 238 15.40 48.68 27.26
N ASN A 239 14.97 47.52 27.75
CA ASN A 239 15.33 47.02 29.08
C ASN A 239 16.84 46.75 29.24
N ALA A 240 17.51 46.26 28.19
CA ALA A 240 18.95 46.01 28.19
C ALA A 240 19.81 47.30 28.14
N PHE A 241 19.25 48.44 27.72
CA PHE A 241 19.95 49.74 27.67
C PHE A 241 19.42 50.77 28.69
N SER A 242 18.27 50.54 29.33
CA SER A 242 17.69 51.44 30.33
C SER A 242 18.36 51.39 31.71
N ASP A 243 19.27 50.44 31.95
CA ASP A 243 20.12 50.37 33.14
C ASP A 243 21.24 51.44 33.14
N THR A 244 20.91 52.67 32.73
CA THR A 244 21.73 53.87 32.91
C THR A 244 20.98 54.88 33.79
N PRO A 245 21.29 54.97 35.10
CA PRO A 245 20.54 55.82 36.01
C PRO A 245 20.91 57.29 35.82
N SER A 246 20.00 58.08 35.24
CA SER A 246 20.09 59.55 35.31
C SER A 246 18.73 60.20 35.57
N SER A 247 18.71 60.93 36.68
CA SER A 247 17.61 61.63 37.29
C SER A 247 16.93 62.69 36.41
N GLY A 248 15.61 62.55 36.25
CA GLY A 248 14.63 63.61 36.48
C GLY A 248 14.52 64.80 35.51
N ARG A 249 13.31 64.99 34.96
CA ARG A 249 12.58 66.26 35.15
C ARG A 249 11.08 66.17 34.87
N GLU A 250 10.37 67.11 35.47
CA GLU A 250 8.93 67.22 35.67
C GLU A 250 8.32 68.32 34.78
N ARG A 251 7.08 68.13 34.32
CA ARG A 251 6.06 69.13 33.89
C ARG A 251 4.88 68.40 33.25
N GLU A 252 3.77 68.18 33.93
CA GLU A 252 2.70 69.14 34.32
C GLU A 252 1.67 69.44 33.21
N ARG A 253 0.54 68.72 33.30
CA ARG A 253 -0.87 69.19 33.27
C ARG A 253 -1.36 70.07 32.10
N ARG A 254 -2.41 69.55 31.42
CA ARG A 254 -3.68 70.27 31.23
C ARG A 254 -4.86 69.31 31.05
N GLN A 255 -5.98 69.63 31.69
CA GLN A 255 -7.25 68.92 31.62
C GLN A 255 -8.21 69.65 30.68
N SER A 256 -9.08 68.93 29.97
CA SER A 256 -10.50 69.29 29.89
C SER A 256 -11.35 68.07 29.47
N PRO A 257 -12.51 67.82 30.11
CA PRO A 257 -13.37 66.67 29.79
C PRO A 257 -14.63 67.07 29.00
N GLN A 258 -15.23 66.13 28.28
CA GLN A 258 -16.68 66.12 28.02
C GLN A 258 -17.21 64.73 27.62
N SER A 259 -18.28 64.33 28.34
CA SER A 259 -19.52 63.63 27.89
C SER A 259 -19.44 62.75 26.62
N SER A 260 -19.95 61.52 26.53
CA SER A 260 -21.15 60.83 27.05
C SER A 260 -21.29 59.55 26.17
N SER A 261 -21.99 58.43 26.44
CA SER A 261 -22.95 58.01 27.47
C SER A 261 -23.24 56.50 27.38
N ARG A 262 -23.13 55.77 28.51
CA ARG A 262 -24.06 54.70 28.98
C ARG A 262 -24.24 53.39 28.11
N PRO A 263 -24.92 52.31 28.60
CA PRO A 263 -24.16 51.10 28.99
C PRO A 263 -24.72 49.72 28.53
N ALA A 264 -23.99 48.65 28.90
CA ALA A 264 -24.41 47.23 29.06
C ALA A 264 -25.00 46.51 27.81
N THR A 265 -24.55 45.31 27.43
CA THR A 265 -25.09 43.99 27.88
C THR A 265 -24.52 42.93 26.90
N SER A 266 -24.13 41.69 27.22
CA SER A 266 -24.04 40.89 28.45
C SER A 266 -22.79 39.97 28.42
N SER A 267 -22.57 39.20 29.49
CA SER A 267 -21.73 38.00 29.53
C SER A 267 -22.60 36.75 29.67
N HIS A 268 -22.38 35.68 28.88
CA HIS A 268 -22.81 34.33 29.24
C HIS A 268 -21.93 33.22 28.62
N THR A 269 -21.12 32.62 29.49
CA THR A 269 -20.73 31.20 29.61
C THR A 269 -20.47 30.32 28.36
N PRO A 270 -19.29 29.65 28.27
CA PRO A 270 -19.04 28.63 27.27
C PRO A 270 -19.81 27.33 27.58
N GLN A 271 -20.50 26.76 26.58
CA GLN A 271 -21.16 25.46 26.71
C GLN A 271 -20.16 24.29 26.58
N GLN A 272 -20.38 23.26 27.39
CA GLN A 272 -19.70 21.96 27.28
C GLN A 272 -20.21 21.18 26.06
N PRO A 273 -19.38 20.32 25.43
CA PRO A 273 -19.79 19.56 24.25
C PRO A 273 -20.70 18.38 24.62
N GLY A 274 -21.99 18.52 24.31
CA GLY A 274 -22.98 17.45 24.44
C GLY A 274 -23.36 16.86 23.08
N GLY A 275 -23.17 15.55 22.92
CA GLY A 275 -23.93 14.73 21.95
C GLY A 275 -23.93 15.18 20.48
N GLU A 276 -22.75 15.31 19.87
CA GLU A 276 -22.63 15.64 18.45
C GLU A 276 -23.34 14.60 17.57
N ASN A 277 -24.37 15.03 16.84
CA ASN A 277 -25.00 14.24 15.78
C ASN A 277 -24.12 14.32 14.53
N LEU A 278 -23.91 13.20 13.85
CA LEU A 278 -23.13 13.16 12.62
C LEU A 278 -23.87 13.92 11.51
N GLU A 279 -23.43 15.14 11.23
CA GLU A 279 -23.95 15.95 10.13
C GLU A 279 -23.40 15.41 8.81
N LEU A 280 -24.30 14.94 7.93
CA LEU A 280 -23.95 14.40 6.62
C LEU A 280 -24.17 15.49 5.56
N THR A 281 -23.08 15.94 4.93
CA THR A 281 -23.14 16.97 3.89
C THR A 281 -23.34 16.36 2.49
N GLU A 282 -24.07 17.05 1.62
CA GLU A 282 -24.14 16.70 0.19
C GLU A 282 -22.82 17.09 -0.49
N LEU A 283 -22.23 16.18 -1.25
CA LEU A 283 -21.05 16.47 -2.06
C LEU A 283 -21.48 17.30 -3.28
N THR A 284 -21.26 18.60 -3.22
CA THR A 284 -21.37 19.54 -4.34
C THR A 284 -19.99 19.86 -4.92
N GLY A 285 -19.92 20.49 -6.11
CA GLY A 285 -18.65 20.85 -6.75
C GLY A 285 -17.71 21.73 -5.89
N ASP A 286 -18.27 22.61 -5.05
CA ASP A 286 -17.47 23.40 -4.10
C ASP A 286 -16.80 22.50 -3.05
N LEU A 287 -17.57 21.56 -2.49
CA LEU A 287 -17.12 20.59 -1.49
C LEU A 287 -16.26 19.47 -2.09
N TYR A 288 -16.35 19.19 -3.40
CA TYR A 288 -15.51 18.21 -4.10
C TYR A 288 -14.02 18.48 -3.87
N SER A 289 -13.63 19.76 -3.89
CA SER A 289 -12.24 20.18 -3.63
C SER A 289 -11.76 19.80 -2.22
N SER A 290 -12.59 19.96 -1.19
CA SER A 290 -12.25 19.69 0.21
C SER A 290 -12.53 18.24 0.65
N TYR A 291 -13.41 17.51 -0.03
CA TYR A 291 -13.80 16.13 0.30
C TYR A 291 -13.15 15.06 -0.60
N LEU A 292 -12.57 15.42 -1.75
CA LEU A 292 -11.87 14.50 -2.64
C LEU A 292 -10.58 15.07 -3.25
N GLY A 293 -10.54 16.34 -3.62
CA GLY A 293 -9.38 16.96 -4.29
C GLY A 293 -8.17 17.26 -3.38
N GLY A 294 -8.42 17.61 -2.12
CA GLY A 294 -7.42 18.16 -1.18
C GLY A 294 -7.30 17.39 0.14
N LEU A 295 -7.66 16.10 0.17
CA LEU A 295 -7.49 15.27 1.35
C LEU A 295 -6.02 14.98 1.65
N ARG A 296 -5.63 15.21 2.90
CA ARG A 296 -4.31 14.81 3.42
C ARG A 296 -4.09 13.30 3.30
N PRO A 297 -2.83 12.84 3.16
CA PRO A 297 -2.48 11.43 3.18
C PRO A 297 -3.10 10.71 4.39
N GLY A 298 -3.73 9.56 4.15
CA GLY A 298 -4.41 8.78 5.18
C GLY A 298 -5.89 9.11 5.40
N HIS A 299 -6.39 10.25 4.90
CA HIS A 299 -7.82 10.52 4.90
C HIS A 299 -8.57 9.74 3.81
N MET A 300 -9.84 9.43 4.07
CA MET A 300 -10.74 8.69 3.17
C MET A 300 -12.18 9.20 3.32
N THR A 301 -12.89 9.32 2.20
CA THR A 301 -14.27 9.84 2.18
C THR A 301 -15.24 8.72 1.86
N VAL A 302 -16.21 8.48 2.73
CA VAL A 302 -17.27 7.47 2.57
C VAL A 302 -18.56 8.17 2.14
N LEU A 303 -18.98 7.90 0.91
CA LEU A 303 -20.10 8.55 0.25
C LEU A 303 -21.28 7.58 0.10
N LEU A 304 -22.45 7.96 0.60
CA LEU A 304 -23.73 7.35 0.29
C LEU A 304 -24.21 7.85 -1.08
N VAL A 305 -24.42 6.97 -2.05
CA VAL A 305 -24.82 7.32 -3.41
C VAL A 305 -26.20 6.74 -3.71
N ALA A 306 -27.19 7.60 -3.94
CA ALA A 306 -28.58 7.18 -4.11
C ALA A 306 -29.41 8.16 -4.95
N MET A 307 -30.54 7.68 -5.48
CA MET A 307 -31.53 8.52 -6.18
C MET A 307 -32.38 9.38 -5.24
N ALA A 308 -32.56 8.94 -4.00
CA ALA A 308 -33.33 9.60 -2.95
C ALA A 308 -32.58 9.48 -1.61
N PRO A 309 -31.40 10.12 -1.46
CA PRO A 309 -30.50 9.89 -0.32
C PRO A 309 -31.16 10.16 1.03
N HIS A 310 -32.06 11.14 1.11
CA HIS A 310 -32.81 11.53 2.31
C HIS A 310 -33.56 10.38 3.00
N HIS A 311 -34.02 9.36 2.26
CA HIS A 311 -34.64 8.17 2.87
C HIS A 311 -33.64 7.29 3.65
N TYR A 312 -32.35 7.39 3.34
CA TYR A 312 -31.30 6.52 3.87
C TYR A 312 -30.34 7.25 4.81
N LEU A 313 -30.33 8.59 4.87
CA LEU A 313 -29.40 9.38 5.68
C LEU A 313 -29.45 9.04 7.18
N SER A 314 -30.64 8.80 7.76
CA SER A 314 -30.77 8.47 9.19
C SER A 314 -30.15 7.11 9.54
N VAL A 315 -30.36 6.11 8.70
CA VAL A 315 -29.78 4.76 8.82
C VAL A 315 -28.28 4.77 8.54
N PHE A 316 -27.85 5.51 7.52
CA PHE A 316 -26.43 5.69 7.22
C PHE A 316 -25.72 6.40 8.39
N ALA A 317 -26.27 7.50 8.91
CA ALA A 317 -25.71 8.23 10.05
C ALA A 317 -25.60 7.36 11.31
N SER A 318 -26.61 6.52 11.62
CA SER A 318 -26.56 5.66 12.80
C SER A 318 -25.48 4.58 12.70
N ILE A 319 -25.30 3.98 11.52
CA ILE A 319 -24.24 2.98 11.26
C ILE A 319 -22.85 3.64 11.21
N MET A 320 -22.72 4.88 10.70
CA MET A 320 -21.45 5.61 10.65
C MET A 320 -21.05 6.23 12.01
N LYS A 321 -21.98 6.41 12.96
CA LYS A 321 -21.75 7.08 14.26
C LYS A 321 -20.62 6.50 15.12
N PRO A 322 -20.36 5.18 15.19
CA PRO A 322 -19.18 4.65 15.89
C PRO A 322 -17.86 5.09 15.25
N PHE A 323 -17.85 5.25 13.92
CA PHE A 323 -16.68 5.57 13.12
C PHE A 323 -16.40 7.09 13.05
N SER A 324 -17.38 7.95 13.37
CA SER A 324 -17.22 9.43 13.32
C SER A 324 -16.13 10.01 14.22
N ARG A 325 -15.71 9.26 15.25
CA ARG A 325 -14.57 9.63 16.12
C ARG A 325 -13.22 9.61 15.37
N ASN A 326 -13.15 8.97 14.22
CA ASN A 326 -11.94 8.90 13.42
C ASN A 326 -11.81 10.14 12.51
N ARG A 327 -10.93 11.07 12.89
CA ARG A 327 -10.63 12.31 12.15
C ARG A 327 -10.11 12.10 10.72
N TYR A 328 -9.75 10.87 10.35
CA TYR A 328 -9.32 10.51 8.99
C TYR A 328 -10.49 10.12 8.08
N LEU A 329 -11.71 10.02 8.59
CA LEU A 329 -12.91 9.70 7.81
C LEU A 329 -13.77 10.94 7.61
N HIS A 330 -14.19 11.14 6.37
CA HIS A 330 -15.23 12.11 6.02
C HIS A 330 -16.46 11.37 5.53
N PHE A 331 -17.65 11.77 5.99
CA PHE A 331 -18.91 11.14 5.62
C PHE A 331 -19.79 12.13 4.87
N GLY A 332 -20.38 11.69 3.78
CA GLY A 332 -21.25 12.54 2.96
C GLY A 332 -22.16 11.72 2.06
N PHE A 333 -22.92 12.41 1.21
CA PHE A 333 -23.80 11.76 0.25
C PHE A 333 -23.78 12.44 -1.13
N VAL A 334 -24.11 11.67 -2.16
CA VAL A 334 -24.21 12.12 -3.55
C VAL A 334 -25.61 11.81 -4.06
N SER A 335 -26.32 12.85 -4.50
CA SER A 335 -27.60 12.70 -5.18
C SER A 335 -27.38 12.32 -6.64
N LEU A 336 -27.76 11.10 -7.02
CA LEU A 336 -27.68 10.66 -8.41
C LEU A 336 -28.56 11.49 -9.36
N LYS A 337 -29.60 12.15 -8.84
CA LYS A 337 -30.41 13.10 -9.64
C LYS A 337 -29.65 14.35 -10.07
N LYS A 338 -28.56 14.71 -9.37
CA LYS A 338 -27.75 15.90 -9.65
C LYS A 338 -26.39 15.57 -10.27
N HIS A 339 -25.84 14.40 -9.94
CA HIS A 339 -24.43 14.07 -10.20
C HIS A 339 -24.21 12.67 -10.81
N ALA A 340 -25.19 12.17 -11.58
CA ALA A 340 -25.08 10.88 -12.28
C ALA A 340 -23.84 10.79 -13.16
N ASP A 341 -23.57 11.82 -13.98
CA ASP A 341 -22.44 11.82 -14.93
C ASP A 341 -21.08 11.72 -14.22
N TRP A 342 -20.95 12.39 -13.07
CA TRP A 342 -19.76 12.29 -12.22
C TRP A 342 -19.59 10.88 -11.63
N VAL A 343 -20.66 10.28 -11.09
CA VAL A 343 -20.62 8.90 -10.55
C VAL A 343 -20.26 7.91 -11.66
N ASN A 344 -20.85 8.05 -12.85
CA ASN A 344 -20.54 7.22 -14.00
C ASN A 344 -19.06 7.35 -14.39
N ALA A 345 -18.54 8.58 -14.48
CA ALA A 345 -17.13 8.82 -14.77
C ALA A 345 -16.18 8.21 -13.72
N VAL A 346 -16.52 8.24 -12.41
CA VAL A 346 -15.74 7.58 -11.35
C VAL A 346 -15.72 6.06 -11.55
N LEU A 347 -16.85 5.45 -11.89
CA LEU A 347 -16.96 4.01 -12.10
C LEU A 347 -16.24 3.56 -13.38
N SER A 348 -16.39 4.28 -14.49
CA SER A 348 -15.70 4.00 -15.75
C SER A 348 -14.18 4.16 -15.62
N ALA A 349 -13.70 5.17 -14.88
CA ALA A 349 -12.27 5.41 -14.68
C ALA A 349 -11.52 4.30 -13.90
N ALA A 350 -12.25 3.36 -13.30
CA ALA A 350 -11.71 2.14 -12.68
C ALA A 350 -11.62 0.92 -13.63
N GLY A 351 -12.00 1.07 -14.92
CA GLY A 351 -12.07 -0.06 -15.85
C GLY A 351 -13.23 -1.02 -15.54
N CYS A 352 -14.31 -0.54 -14.93
CA CYS A 352 -15.45 -1.39 -14.54
C CYS A 352 -16.16 -2.07 -15.72
N GLU A 353 -15.95 -1.63 -16.96
CA GLU A 353 -16.53 -2.23 -18.19
C GLU A 353 -16.21 -3.73 -18.37
N SER A 354 -15.27 -4.29 -17.60
CA SER A 354 -14.85 -5.70 -17.67
C SER A 354 -15.19 -6.54 -16.43
N LEU A 355 -15.94 -6.02 -15.45
CA LEU A 355 -16.41 -6.84 -14.32
C LEU A 355 -17.77 -7.50 -14.64
N PRO A 356 -17.99 -8.78 -14.26
CA PRO A 356 -19.32 -9.38 -14.30
C PRO A 356 -20.32 -8.57 -13.48
N GLY A 357 -21.40 -8.09 -14.10
CA GLY A 357 -22.38 -7.19 -13.46
C GLY A 357 -21.94 -5.73 -13.36
N CYS A 358 -21.13 -5.25 -14.31
CA CYS A 358 -20.79 -3.83 -14.50
C CYS A 358 -20.96 -3.38 -15.96
N ASP A 359 -22.05 -3.82 -16.58
CA ASP A 359 -22.49 -3.28 -17.87
C ASP A 359 -22.86 -1.79 -17.67
N PRO A 360 -22.38 -0.82 -18.49
CA PRO A 360 -22.80 0.59 -18.34
C PRO A 360 -24.31 0.78 -18.52
N ALA A 361 -25.00 -0.17 -19.17
CA ALA A 361 -26.46 -0.24 -19.17
C ALA A 361 -27.06 -0.70 -17.82
N ASP A 362 -26.44 -1.64 -17.10
CA ASP A 362 -26.83 -2.04 -15.74
C ASP A 362 -26.49 -0.96 -14.68
N ILE A 363 -25.53 -0.08 -14.97
CA ILE A 363 -25.27 1.13 -14.18
C ILE A 363 -26.44 2.12 -14.28
N THR A 364 -27.39 1.95 -15.22
CA THR A 364 -28.71 2.58 -15.11
C THR A 364 -29.52 1.95 -13.99
N LEU A 365 -29.29 2.50 -12.79
CA LEU A 365 -29.91 2.39 -11.47
C LEU A 365 -31.39 1.95 -11.37
N ARG A 366 -31.78 0.83 -11.99
CA ARG A 366 -33.12 0.23 -11.90
C ARG A 366 -33.16 -0.89 -10.86
N ASN A 367 -32.05 -1.60 -10.64
CA ASN A 367 -32.00 -2.81 -9.80
C ASN A 367 -31.11 -2.66 -8.54
N ALA A 368 -30.54 -1.47 -8.28
CA ALA A 368 -29.80 -1.17 -7.05
C ALA A 368 -30.11 0.26 -6.58
N PRO A 369 -31.03 0.46 -5.60
CA PRO A 369 -31.47 1.81 -5.23
C PRO A 369 -30.40 2.64 -4.48
N VAL A 370 -29.37 1.99 -3.92
CA VAL A 370 -28.31 2.61 -3.10
C VAL A 370 -26.98 1.89 -3.30
N CYS A 371 -25.88 2.65 -3.35
CA CYS A 371 -24.54 2.12 -3.13
C CYS A 371 -23.74 3.02 -2.18
N VAL A 372 -22.65 2.50 -1.62
CA VAL A 372 -21.70 3.26 -0.78
C VAL A 372 -20.32 3.14 -1.39
N ILE A 373 -19.63 4.27 -1.53
CA ILE A 373 -18.28 4.34 -2.13
C ILE A 373 -17.32 4.96 -1.11
N ALA A 374 -16.29 4.23 -0.71
CA ALA A 374 -15.18 4.76 0.09
C ALA A 374 -14.02 5.11 -0.84
N ILE A 375 -13.71 6.41 -0.99
CA ILE A 375 -12.68 6.91 -1.89
C ILE A 375 -11.45 7.33 -1.08
N ASN A 376 -10.29 6.77 -1.42
CA ASN A 376 -8.98 7.22 -0.93
C ASN A 376 -8.27 7.98 -2.07
N PRO A 377 -8.39 9.31 -2.13
CA PRO A 377 -7.85 10.09 -3.25
C PRO A 377 -6.32 10.07 -3.30
N HIS A 378 -5.64 10.05 -2.13
CA HIS A 378 -4.18 10.02 -2.08
C HIS A 378 -3.60 8.70 -2.62
N ARG A 379 -4.14 7.56 -2.17
CA ARG A 379 -3.73 6.23 -2.66
C ARG A 379 -4.42 5.84 -3.98
N ARG A 380 -5.23 6.74 -4.55
CA ARG A 380 -5.90 6.61 -5.85
C ARG A 380 -6.68 5.31 -6.02
N TYR A 381 -7.48 4.94 -5.02
CA TYR A 381 -8.42 3.82 -5.13
C TYR A 381 -9.76 4.14 -4.48
N PHE A 382 -10.79 3.40 -4.86
CA PHE A 382 -12.03 3.31 -4.10
C PHE A 382 -12.44 1.86 -3.80
N CYS A 383 -13.23 1.69 -2.75
CA CYS A 383 -13.96 0.46 -2.44
C CYS A 383 -15.46 0.75 -2.63
N ILE A 384 -16.22 -0.20 -3.20
CA ILE A 384 -17.67 -0.05 -3.42
C ILE A 384 -18.45 -1.13 -2.69
N MET A 385 -19.57 -0.75 -2.10
CA MET A 385 -20.63 -1.64 -1.62
C MET A 385 -21.91 -1.37 -2.42
N ARG A 386 -22.52 -2.42 -2.97
CA ARG A 386 -23.82 -2.33 -3.67
C ARG A 386 -24.91 -2.94 -2.80
N SER A 387 -26.09 -2.30 -2.73
CA SER A 387 -27.24 -2.87 -2.02
C SER A 387 -27.71 -4.15 -2.72
N ASN A 388 -27.62 -5.30 -2.07
CA ASN A 388 -28.12 -6.57 -2.63
C ASN A 388 -29.61 -6.77 -2.29
N LEU A 389 -30.45 -5.88 -2.81
CA LEU A 389 -31.89 -5.89 -2.56
C LEU A 389 -32.58 -7.03 -3.32
N GLU A 390 -32.22 -7.21 -4.59
CA GLU A 390 -32.80 -8.22 -5.50
C GLU A 390 -32.70 -9.64 -4.94
N SER A 391 -31.48 -10.09 -4.55
CA SER A 391 -31.29 -11.48 -4.12
C SER A 391 -31.98 -11.79 -2.79
N ARG A 392 -32.19 -10.77 -1.92
CA ARG A 392 -32.88 -10.97 -0.64
C ARG A 392 -34.40 -10.98 -0.82
N ILE A 393 -34.95 -10.17 -1.72
CA ILE A 393 -36.38 -10.25 -2.09
C ILE A 393 -36.69 -11.63 -2.69
N SER A 394 -35.83 -12.15 -3.59
CA SER A 394 -35.99 -13.50 -4.13
C SER A 394 -35.88 -14.60 -3.06
N GLN A 395 -34.91 -14.50 -2.14
CA GLN A 395 -34.79 -15.43 -1.01
C GLN A 395 -36.05 -15.41 -0.14
N GLN A 396 -36.58 -14.23 0.20
CA GLN A 396 -37.71 -14.12 1.11
C GLN A 396 -39.03 -14.57 0.46
N ALA A 397 -39.22 -14.32 -0.85
CA ALA A 397 -40.31 -14.90 -1.63
C ALA A 397 -40.26 -16.44 -1.61
N SER A 398 -39.06 -17.04 -1.76
CA SER A 398 -38.90 -18.49 -1.73
C SER A 398 -39.18 -19.13 -0.35
N THR A 399 -38.90 -18.42 0.75
CA THR A 399 -39.30 -18.85 2.10
C THR A 399 -40.79 -18.63 2.40
N ALA A 400 -41.43 -17.63 1.79
CA ALA A 400 -42.86 -17.40 1.94
C ALA A 400 -43.71 -18.45 1.18
N SER A 401 -43.16 -19.05 0.12
CA SER A 401 -43.81 -20.14 -0.63
C SER A 401 -43.65 -21.54 -0.01
N SER A 402 -43.05 -21.67 1.17
CA SER A 402 -42.76 -22.99 1.79
C SER A 402 -43.57 -23.30 3.06
N SER A 403 -44.68 -22.61 3.31
CA SER A 403 -45.65 -22.97 4.36
C SER A 403 -46.75 -23.90 3.81
N ASP A 404 -46.87 -25.07 4.43
CA ASP A 404 -47.70 -26.23 4.05
C ASP A 404 -49.23 -25.93 3.94
N PRO A 405 -50.01 -26.70 3.15
CA PRO A 405 -51.39 -26.36 2.83
C PRO A 405 -52.38 -26.80 3.93
N GLY A 406 -52.95 -25.82 4.66
CA GLY A 406 -53.81 -26.07 5.82
C GLY A 406 -55.07 -25.19 5.92
N ASN A 407 -56.11 -25.60 5.19
CA ASN A 407 -57.54 -25.41 5.51
C ASN A 407 -58.28 -24.07 5.24
N ASP A 408 -59.47 -24.23 4.64
CA ASP A 408 -60.68 -23.38 4.57
C ASP A 408 -60.68 -21.89 4.13
N LYS A 409 -61.08 -21.72 2.86
CA LYS A 409 -62.26 -20.92 2.42
C LYS A 409 -62.63 -19.65 3.22
N SER A 410 -62.15 -18.48 2.79
CA SER A 410 -63.00 -17.43 2.17
C SER A 410 -62.29 -16.06 2.11
N ALA A 411 -61.78 -15.67 0.94
CA ALA A 411 -61.65 -14.27 0.51
C ALA A 411 -61.10 -14.21 -0.92
N ARG A 412 -62.01 -13.89 -1.86
CA ARG A 412 -61.85 -12.98 -2.99
C ARG A 412 -60.42 -12.67 -3.49
N GLU A 413 -60.20 -12.97 -4.76
CA GLU A 413 -59.08 -12.55 -5.60
C GLU A 413 -58.45 -11.20 -5.19
N GLN A 414 -57.32 -11.28 -4.50
CA GLN A 414 -56.34 -10.21 -4.48
C GLN A 414 -55.02 -10.79 -4.91
N SER A 415 -54.76 -10.69 -6.21
CA SER A 415 -53.42 -10.62 -6.78
C SER A 415 -52.72 -9.35 -6.29
N ALA A 416 -52.50 -9.28 -4.98
CA ALA A 416 -51.76 -8.22 -4.32
C ALA A 416 -50.28 -8.43 -4.65
N GLY A 417 -49.89 -7.98 -5.85
CA GLY A 417 -48.48 -7.82 -6.20
C GLY A 417 -47.79 -7.06 -5.06
N ILE A 418 -46.63 -7.57 -4.64
CA ILE A 418 -45.85 -7.02 -3.52
C ILE A 418 -45.75 -5.51 -3.73
N SER A 419 -46.49 -4.76 -2.91
CA SER A 419 -46.69 -3.33 -3.16
C SER A 419 -45.33 -2.63 -3.22
N ALA A 420 -45.19 -1.70 -4.16
CA ALA A 420 -43.93 -0.99 -4.39
C ALA A 420 -43.37 -0.31 -3.12
N GLY A 421 -44.18 -0.09 -2.08
CA GLY A 421 -43.72 0.35 -0.76
C GLY A 421 -42.82 -0.63 0.02
N SER A 422 -42.87 -1.94 -0.27
CA SER A 422 -41.99 -2.93 0.38
C SER A 422 -40.53 -2.85 -0.10
N LEU A 423 -40.33 -2.43 -1.36
CA LEU A 423 -39.02 -2.24 -2.00
C LEU A 423 -38.19 -1.07 -1.42
N PHE A 424 -38.74 -0.28 -0.49
CA PHE A 424 -38.14 0.97 -0.01
C PHE A 424 -37.81 1.00 1.50
N ARG A 425 -37.73 -0.13 2.21
CA ARG A 425 -37.28 -0.09 3.62
C ARG A 425 -35.77 0.27 3.68
N PRO A 426 -35.37 1.41 4.27
CA PRO A 426 -33.98 1.90 4.18
C PRO A 426 -32.96 0.97 4.85
N GLU A 427 -33.38 0.27 5.90
CA GLU A 427 -32.60 -0.70 6.68
C GLU A 427 -32.09 -1.86 5.82
N TRP A 428 -32.92 -2.37 4.90
CA TRP A 428 -32.56 -3.50 4.03
C TRP A 428 -31.56 -3.12 2.94
N ALA A 429 -31.62 -1.88 2.44
CA ALA A 429 -30.68 -1.38 1.42
C ALA A 429 -29.24 -1.22 1.95
N LEU A 430 -29.08 -0.95 3.25
CA LEU A 430 -27.79 -0.75 3.92
C LEU A 430 -27.38 -1.91 4.85
N THR A 431 -28.09 -3.05 4.81
CA THR A 431 -27.77 -4.23 5.63
C THR A 431 -26.38 -4.78 5.29
N GLY A 432 -25.49 -4.89 6.28
CA GLY A 432 -24.10 -5.33 6.12
C GLY A 432 -23.10 -4.19 5.88
N LEU A 433 -23.54 -2.92 5.90
CA LEU A 433 -22.66 -1.75 5.83
C LEU A 433 -21.69 -1.68 7.02
N ASP A 434 -22.15 -2.09 8.20
CA ASP A 434 -21.36 -2.27 9.41
C ASP A 434 -20.19 -3.23 9.20
N THR A 435 -20.46 -4.46 8.76
CA THR A 435 -19.42 -5.46 8.47
C THR A 435 -18.51 -5.02 7.30
N TRP A 436 -19.06 -4.30 6.32
CA TRP A 436 -18.27 -3.75 5.21
C TRP A 436 -17.30 -2.65 5.70
N MET A 437 -17.74 -1.79 6.63
CA MET A 437 -16.87 -0.78 7.25
C MET A 437 -15.77 -1.40 8.09
N GLU A 438 -16.03 -2.46 8.85
CA GLU A 438 -14.98 -3.18 9.59
C GLU A 438 -13.90 -3.71 8.63
N ARG A 439 -14.31 -4.39 7.56
CA ARG A 439 -13.42 -4.90 6.51
C ARG A 439 -12.67 -3.79 5.75
N LEU A 440 -13.24 -2.58 5.69
CA LEU A 440 -12.56 -1.40 5.13
C LEU A 440 -11.37 -0.98 6.01
N PHE A 441 -11.46 -1.08 7.35
CA PHE A 441 -10.34 -0.81 8.26
C PHE A 441 -9.29 -1.91 8.29
N GLU A 442 -9.72 -3.18 8.26
CA GLU A 442 -8.80 -4.31 8.08
C GLU A 442 -8.06 -4.26 6.73
N GLY A 443 -8.62 -3.52 5.76
CA GLY A 443 -8.10 -3.41 4.41
C GLY A 443 -8.35 -4.64 3.54
N THR A 444 -9.29 -5.51 3.93
CA THR A 444 -9.65 -6.80 3.28
C THR A 444 -10.67 -6.66 2.14
N LEU A 445 -11.08 -5.43 1.81
CA LEU A 445 -11.96 -5.15 0.68
C LEU A 445 -11.20 -5.05 -0.65
N PRO A 446 -11.83 -5.45 -1.78
CA PRO A 446 -11.32 -5.16 -3.12
C PRO A 446 -11.13 -3.66 -3.34
N ARG A 447 -10.00 -3.28 -3.96
CA ARG A 447 -9.63 -1.88 -4.23
C ARG A 447 -9.59 -1.64 -5.72
N HIS A 448 -10.40 -0.71 -6.20
CA HIS A 448 -10.44 -0.29 -7.59
C HIS A 448 -9.53 0.92 -7.75
N TYR A 449 -8.35 0.74 -8.36
CA TYR A 449 -7.39 1.82 -8.57
C TYR A 449 -7.81 2.68 -9.77
N VAL A 450 -7.69 4.00 -9.63
CA VAL A 450 -8.16 4.99 -10.61
C VAL A 450 -7.02 5.94 -10.94
N SER A 451 -6.69 6.11 -12.21
CA SER A 451 -5.55 6.94 -12.64
C SER A 451 -5.67 8.40 -12.17
N ASN A 452 -6.84 9.01 -12.36
CA ASN A 452 -7.24 10.33 -11.84
C ASN A 452 -8.75 10.31 -11.57
N LEU A 453 -9.21 10.88 -10.46
CA LEU A 453 -10.64 11.09 -10.18
C LEU A 453 -11.20 12.22 -11.08
N PRO A 454 -12.39 12.06 -11.69
CA PRO A 454 -13.02 13.10 -12.51
C PRO A 454 -13.47 14.27 -11.64
N GLY A 455 -13.30 15.50 -12.15
CA GLY A 455 -13.90 16.69 -11.54
C GLY A 455 -15.43 16.65 -11.61
N MET A 456 -16.07 17.33 -10.66
CA MET A 456 -17.53 17.38 -10.45
C MET A 456 -18.14 18.69 -10.94
#